data_AF-A0A1C5WDU1-F1
#
_entry.id   AF-A0A1C5WDU1-F1
#
_cell.length_a   1.000
_cell.length_b   1.000
_cell.length_c   1.000
_cell.angle_alpha   90.00
_cell.angle_beta   90.00
_cell.angle_gamma   90.00
#
_symmetry.space_group_name_H-M   'P 1'
#
loop_
_entity.id
_entity.type
_entity.pdbx_description
1 polymer ?
#
loop_
_entity_poly.entity_id
_entity_poly.type
_entity_poly.pdbx_seq_one_letter_code
_entity_poly.pdbx_strand_id
1 'polypeptide(L)' 'MLVDEEFLLKNKLQLNPIGCYLYETDKHGSPIMGNILFVGDTYTGDGITFSGIEEETFNKLYEQLKQLAWKAGT' A
#
# COMPACT_ATOMS: atom_id res chain seq x y z
N MET A 1 -0.43 2.01 8.11
CA MET A 1 0.46 1.36 7.13
C MET A 1 1.77 1.06 7.83
N LEU A 2 2.33 -0.15 7.70
CA LEU A 2 3.71 -0.41 8.12
C LEU A 2 4.64 -0.01 6.98
N VAL A 3 5.61 0.85 7.25
CA VAL A 3 6.53 1.40 6.26
C VAL A 3 7.95 1.12 6.72
N ASP A 4 8.75 0.52 5.84
CA ASP A 4 10.19 0.43 5.99
C ASP A 4 10.80 1.68 5.36
N GLU A 5 11.23 2.65 6.17
CA GLU A 5 11.81 3.90 5.67
C GLU A 5 13.25 3.72 5.16
N GLU A 6 13.95 2.64 5.57
CA GLU A 6 15.30 2.35 5.08
C GLU A 6 15.30 2.00 3.58
N PHE A 7 14.14 1.64 3.03
CA PHE A 7 13.94 1.40 1.61
C PHE A 7 14.26 2.63 0.74
N LEU A 8 14.20 3.86 1.29
CA LEU A 8 14.63 5.08 0.62
C LEU A 8 16.12 5.07 0.24
N LEU A 9 16.94 4.34 0.99
CA LEU A 9 18.38 4.25 0.79
C LEU A 9 18.76 3.22 -0.30
N LYS A 10 17.77 2.47 -0.83
CA LYS A 10 17.97 1.48 -1.88
C LYS A 10 17.84 2.14 -3.25
N ASN A 11 18.98 2.43 -3.88
CA ASN A 11 19.12 3.18 -5.15
C ASN A 11 18.41 2.60 -6.41
N LYS A 12 17.65 1.50 -6.31
CA LYS A 12 17.08 0.79 -7.47
C LYS A 12 15.56 0.77 -7.50
N LEU A 13 14.90 1.42 -6.55
CA LEU A 13 13.46 1.33 -6.42
C LEU A 13 12.78 2.52 -7.07
N GLN A 14 11.66 2.25 -7.73
CA GLN A 14 10.85 3.27 -8.36
C GLN A 14 9.86 3.84 -7.34
N LEU A 15 9.55 5.14 -7.48
CA LEU A 15 8.48 5.77 -6.73
C LEU A 15 7.17 5.01 -6.99
N ASN A 16 6.38 4.80 -5.94
CA ASN A 16 5.05 4.22 -6.05
C ASN A 16 3.99 5.31 -5.78
N PRO A 17 3.40 5.93 -6.82
CA PRO A 17 2.43 7.00 -6.64
C PRO A 17 1.19 6.58 -5.86
N ILE A 18 0.71 5.35 -6.08
CA ILE A 18 -0.43 4.80 -5.35
C ILE A 18 -0.06 4.58 -3.88
N GLY A 19 1.12 4.04 -3.61
CA GLY A 19 1.65 3.90 -2.26
C GLY A 19 1.75 5.26 -1.54
N CYS A 20 2.28 6.28 -2.22
CA CYS A 20 2.38 7.64 -1.67
C CYS A 20 1.00 8.25 -1.38
N TYR A 21 0.02 8.02 -2.26
CA TYR A 21 -1.36 8.47 -2.05
C TYR A 21 -1.99 7.79 -0.83
N LEU A 22 -1.88 6.46 -0.71
CA LEU A 22 -2.43 5.71 0.41
C LEU A 22 -1.72 5.98 1.73
N TYR A 23 -0.42 6.28 1.67
CA TYR A 23 0.36 6.71 2.82
C TYR A 23 0.12 8.17 3.21
N GLU A 24 -0.53 8.97 2.36
CA GLU A 24 -0.67 10.41 2.52
C GLU A 24 0.70 11.11 2.68
N THR A 25 1.60 10.86 1.73
CA THR A 25 2.97 11.43 1.74
C THR A 25 2.98 12.96 1.87
N ASP A 26 1.95 13.67 1.41
CA ASP A 26 1.81 15.12 1.60
C ASP A 26 1.74 15.53 3.09
N LYS A 27 1.24 14.65 3.96
CA LYS A 27 1.17 14.84 5.41
C LYS A 27 2.40 14.28 6.12
N HIS A 28 2.91 13.14 5.66
CA HIS A 28 3.97 12.40 6.34
C HIS A 28 5.40 12.75 5.88
N GLY A 29 5.55 13.37 4.71
CA GLY A 29 6.83 13.90 4.21
C GLY A 29 7.79 12.89 3.58
N SER A 30 7.51 11.59 3.67
CA SER A 30 8.34 10.52 3.10
C SER A 30 7.63 9.80 1.94
N PRO A 31 8.26 9.65 0.76
CA PRO A 31 7.67 8.92 -0.36
C PRO A 31 7.73 7.41 -0.14
N ILE A 32 6.78 6.69 -0.72
CA ILE A 32 6.79 5.22 -0.77
C ILE A 32 7.51 4.76 -2.04
N MET A 33 8.53 3.93 -1.86
CA MET A 33 9.37 3.38 -2.92
C MET A 33 9.11 1.87 -3.05
N GLY A 34 8.98 1.37 -4.28
CA GLY A 34 8.78 -0.05 -4.57
C GLY A 34 7.34 -0.54 -4.37
N ASN A 35 7.17 -1.86 -4.22
CA ASN A 35 5.84 -2.48 -4.13
C ASN A 35 5.23 -2.30 -2.74
N ILE A 36 3.89 -2.30 -2.69
CA ILE A 36 3.12 -2.34 -1.45
C ILE A 36 2.40 -3.69 -1.34
N LEU A 37 2.26 -4.20 -0.11
CA LEU A 37 1.49 -5.41 0.18
C LEU A 37 0.20 -5.02 0.89
N PHE A 38 -0.94 -5.45 0.35
CA PHE A 38 -2.22 -5.37 1.04
C PHE A 38 -2.45 -6.66 1.82
N VAL A 39 -2.89 -6.55 3.06
CA VAL A 39 -3.22 -7.66 3.95
C VAL A 39 -4.56 -7.39 4.60
N GLY A 40 -5.29 -8.46 4.91
CA GLY A 40 -6.42 -8.38 5.84
C GLY A 40 -5.92 -8.34 7.28
N ASP A 41 -6.80 -7.94 8.18
CA ASP A 41 -6.59 -8.05 9.62
C ASP A 41 -7.57 -9.05 10.22
N THR A 42 -7.11 -9.81 11.22
CA THR A 42 -7.97 -10.71 11.99
C THR A 42 -7.64 -10.64 13.46
N TYR A 43 -8.66 -10.73 14.29
CA TYR A 43 -8.52 -10.74 15.74
C TYR A 43 -8.26 -12.17 16.22
N THR A 44 -7.11 -12.37 16.85
CA THR A 44 -6.78 -13.58 17.59
C THR A 44 -6.81 -13.27 19.09
N GLY A 45 -6.69 -14.31 19.93
CA GLY A 45 -6.59 -14.13 21.38
C GLY A 45 -5.40 -13.25 21.82
N ASP A 46 -4.40 -13.09 20.95
CA ASP A 46 -3.17 -12.31 21.20
C ASP A 46 -3.19 -10.92 20.53
N GLY A 47 -4.33 -10.50 19.96
CA GLY A 47 -4.52 -9.18 19.33
C GLY A 47 -4.80 -9.25 17.83
N ILE A 48 -4.41 -8.20 17.11
CA ILE A 48 -4.61 -8.13 15.65
C ILE A 48 -3.41 -8.77 14.95
N THR A 49 -3.66 -9.70 14.05
CA THR A 49 -2.65 -10.29 13.17
C THR A 49 -3.01 -10.09 11.70
N PHE A 50 -2.03 -10.26 10.82
CA PHE A 50 -2.24 -10.18 9.38
C PHE A 50 -2.84 -11.48 8.85
N SER A 51 -3.81 -11.35 7.96
CA SER A 51 -4.41 -12.45 7.21
C SER A 51 -4.34 -12.19 5.70
N GLY A 52 -4.72 -13.20 4.92
CA GLY A 52 -5.09 -12.98 3.53
C GLY A 52 -6.29 -12.02 3.41
N ILE A 53 -6.48 -11.48 2.20
CA ILE A 53 -7.66 -10.70 1.84
C ILE A 53 -8.69 -11.67 1.26
N GLU A 54 -9.95 -11.52 1.65
CA GLU A 54 -11.07 -12.24 1.03
C GLU A 54 -11.17 -11.89 -0.46
N GLU A 55 -11.51 -12.87 -1.31
CA GLU A 55 -11.54 -12.71 -2.77
C GLU A 55 -12.45 -11.56 -3.23
N GLU A 56 -13.64 -11.43 -2.65
CA GLU A 56 -14.56 -10.33 -3.00
C GLU A 56 -13.94 -8.96 -2.68
N THR A 57 -13.29 -8.85 -1.51
CA THR A 57 -12.59 -7.63 -1.08
C THR A 57 -11.40 -7.34 -1.99
N PHE A 58 -10.62 -8.36 -2.35
CA PHE A 58 -9.53 -8.23 -3.30
C PHE A 58 -10.01 -7.70 -4.65
N ASN A 59 -11.08 -8.28 -5.21
CA ASN A 59 -11.62 -7.86 -6.50
C ASN A 59 -12.08 -6.40 -6.48
N LYS A 60 -12.79 -5.97 -5.42
CA LYS A 60 -13.19 -4.57 -5.24
C LYS A 60 -12.00 -3.62 -5.15
N LEU A 61 -11.02 -3.97 -4.30
CA LEU A 61 -9.80 -3.18 -4.12
C LEU A 61 -9.03 -3.06 -5.43
N TYR A 62 -8.88 -4.17 -6.16
CA TYR A 62 -8.17 -4.20 -7.43
C TYR A 62 -8.79 -3.27 -8.48
N GLU A 63 -10.12 -3.26 -8.62
CA GLU A 63 -10.80 -2.33 -9.53
C GLU A 63 -10.59 -0.86 -9.13
N GLN A 64 -10.68 -0.54 -7.85
CA GLN A 64 -10.44 0.82 -7.35
C GLN A 64 -9.00 1.28 -7.61
N LEU A 65 -8.02 0.41 -7.36
CA LEU A 65 -6.61 0.70 -7.60
C LEU A 65 -6.32 0.90 -9.08
N LYS A 66 -6.92 0.10 -9.97
CA LYS A 66 -6.80 0.32 -11.43
C LYS A 66 -7.34 1.68 -11.86
N GLN A 67 -8.49 2.10 -11.32
CA GLN A 67 -9.05 3.41 -11.62
C GLN A 67 -8.17 4.56 -11.11
N LEU A 68 -7.58 4.41 -9.93
CA LEU A 68 -6.61 5.37 -9.39
C LEU A 68 -5.34 5.44 -10.24
N ALA A 69 -4.80 4.28 -10.65
CA ALA A 69 -3.63 4.21 -11.52
C ALA A 69 -3.88 4.92 -12.86
N TRP A 70 -5.06 4.72 -13.45
CA TRP A 70 -5.47 5.40 -14.69
C TRP A 70 -5.50 6.92 -14.54
N LYS A 71 -6.10 7.42 -13.45
CA LYS A 71 -6.16 8.87 -13.16
C LYS A 71 -4.80 9.50 -12.88
N ALA A 72 -3.85 8.71 -12.36
CA ALA A 72 -2.49 9.20 -12.09
C ALA A 72 -1.59 9.25 -13.34
N GLY A 73 -1.97 8.57 -14.43
CA GLY A 73 -1.21 8.49 -15.68
C GLY A 73 -1.63 9.48 -16.78
N THR A 74 -2.60 10.35 -16.50
CA THR A 74 -3.06 11.46 -17.37
C THR A 74 -2.68 12.80 -16.77
#